data_AF-A0A6J4T288-F1
#
_entry.id   AF-A0A6J4T288-F1
#
_cell.length_a   1.000
_cell.length_b   1.000
_cell.length_c   1.000
_cell.angle_alpha   90.00
_cell.angle_beta   90.00
_cell.angle_gamma   90.00
#
_symmetry.space_group_name_H-M   'P 1'
#
loop_
_entity.id
_entity.type
_entity.pdbx_description
1 polymer ?
#
loop_
_entity_poly.entity_id
_entity_poly.type
_entity_poly.pdbx_seq_one_letter_code
_entity_poly.pdbx_strand_id
1 'polypeptide(L)'
;MTSLPAALLERLAASAVASGEVDAVFGRLDSPIGSLVLVQSAAGVVRIGFEEEPLEHVLGSVAEALGPRIVESPVETAAAREVLQAALEG
;
A
#
# COMPACT_ATOMS: atom_id res chain seq x y z
N MET A 1 8.40 -21.07 10.34
CA MET A 1 7.58 -20.64 9.20
C MET A 1 8.54 -20.30 8.06
N THR A 2 8.44 -20.95 6.91
CA THR A 2 9.30 -20.64 5.76
C THR A 2 8.78 -19.36 5.12
N SER A 3 9.56 -18.27 5.15
CA SER A 3 9.17 -17.05 4.45
C SER A 3 9.31 -17.25 2.94
N LEU A 4 8.37 -16.70 2.17
CA LEU A 4 8.47 -16.67 0.72
C LEU A 4 9.54 -15.64 0.29
N PRO A 5 10.26 -15.87 -0.82
CA PRO A 5 11.19 -14.87 -1.35
C PRO A 5 10.45 -13.58 -1.71
N ALA A 6 11.04 -12.42 -1.40
CA ALA A 6 10.45 -11.11 -1.72
C ALA A 6 10.13 -10.97 -3.22
N ALA A 7 11.05 -11.41 -4.09
CA ALA A 7 10.84 -11.39 -5.54
C ALA A 7 9.63 -12.25 -6.00
N LEU A 8 9.27 -13.31 -5.26
CA LEU A 8 8.07 -14.08 -5.56
C LEU A 8 6.81 -13.31 -5.16
N LEU A 9 6.83 -12.69 -3.97
CA LEU A 9 5.73 -11.87 -3.49
C LEU A 9 5.47 -10.67 -4.40
N GLU A 10 6.53 -10.00 -4.87
CA GLU A 10 6.44 -8.90 -5.83
C GLU A 10 5.82 -9.35 -7.16
N ARG A 11 6.30 -10.47 -7.72
CA ARG A 11 5.74 -11.01 -8.97
C ARG A 11 4.28 -11.43 -8.82
N LEU A 12 3.91 -12.01 -7.67
CA LEU A 12 2.54 -12.36 -7.37
C LEU A 12 1.66 -11.10 -7.28
N ALA A 13 2.11 -10.08 -6.54
CA ALA A 13 1.39 -8.82 -6.41
C ALA A 13 1.20 -8.14 -7.77
N ALA A 14 2.27 -8.04 -8.57
CA ALA A 14 2.20 -7.47 -9.93
C ALA A 14 1.20 -8.23 -10.82
N SER A 15 1.20 -9.57 -10.77
CA SER A 15 0.25 -10.38 -11.53
C SER A 15 -1.20 -10.19 -11.07
N ALA A 16 -1.43 -10.11 -9.76
CA ALA A 16 -2.77 -9.92 -9.18
C ALA A 16 -3.31 -8.52 -9.52
N VAL A 17 -2.45 -7.50 -9.51
CA VAL A 17 -2.79 -6.14 -9.93
C VAL A 17 -3.16 -6.10 -11.41
N ALA A 18 -2.32 -6.68 -12.27
CA ALA A 18 -2.55 -6.72 -13.71
C ALA A 18 -3.84 -7.46 -14.11
N SER A 19 -4.30 -8.41 -13.29
CA SER A 19 -5.53 -9.18 -13.50
C SER A 19 -6.76 -8.58 -12.82
N GLY A 20 -6.62 -7.49 -12.04
CA GLY A 20 -7.72 -6.88 -11.30
C GLY A 20 -8.23 -7.75 -10.14
N GLU A 21 -7.38 -8.63 -9.63
CA GLU A 21 -7.72 -9.58 -8.55
C GLU A 21 -7.53 -8.99 -7.14
N VAL A 22 -7.00 -7.77 -7.03
CA VAL A 22 -6.78 -7.06 -5.78
C VAL A 22 -7.72 -5.88 -5.62
N ASP A 23 -8.22 -5.72 -4.40
CA ASP A 23 -9.13 -4.64 -4.01
C ASP A 23 -8.33 -3.34 -3.74
N ALA A 24 -7.11 -3.48 -3.19
CA ALA A 24 -6.17 -2.40 -2.98
C ALA A 24 -4.72 -2.90 -2.88
N VAL A 25 -3.77 -1.98 -3.02
CA VAL A 25 -2.35 -2.19 -2.74
C VAL A 25 -1.86 -1.18 -1.71
N PHE A 26 -0.88 -1.55 -0.91
CA PHE A 26 -0.27 -0.63 0.04
C PHE A 26 1.26 -0.61 -0.03
N GLY A 27 1.84 0.47 0.46
CA GLY A 27 3.28 0.67 0.57
C GLY A 27 3.61 1.63 1.69
N ARG A 28 4.85 1.58 2.17
CA ARG A 28 5.35 2.44 3.26
C ARG A 28 6.24 3.55 2.71
N LEU A 29 6.23 4.71 3.37
CA LEU A 29 7.06 5.87 3.08
C LEU A 29 7.53 6.46 4.42
N ASP A 30 8.84 6.60 4.60
CA ASP A 30 9.37 7.40 5.69
C ASP A 30 9.31 8.87 5.30
N SER A 31 8.81 9.71 6.21
CA SER A 31 8.57 11.13 5.94
C SER A 31 8.96 12.01 7.12
N PRO A 32 9.05 13.34 6.94
CA PRO A 32 9.33 14.28 8.04
C PRO A 32 8.32 14.22 9.20
N ILE A 33 7.12 13.67 8.96
CA ILE A 33 6.04 13.56 9.95
C ILE A 33 5.85 12.11 10.45
N GLY A 34 6.85 11.26 10.26
CA GLY A 34 6.83 9.85 10.68
C GLY A 34 6.65 8.88 9.52
N SER A 35 6.58 7.58 9.84
CA SER A 35 6.36 6.52 8.84
C SER A 35 4.89 6.48 8.43
N LEU A 36 4.64 6.60 7.12
CA LEU A 36 3.30 6.62 6.53
C LEU A 36 3.02 5.33 5.78
N VAL A 37 1.77 4.86 5.87
CA VAL A 37 1.24 3.76 5.05
C VAL A 37 0.31 4.36 3.99
N LEU A 38 0.67 4.27 2.73
CA LEU A 38 -0.20 4.67 1.63
C LEU A 38 -0.92 3.45 1.09
N VAL A 39 -2.25 3.53 0.98
CA VAL A 39 -3.10 2.51 0.36
C VAL A 39 -3.79 3.12 -0.85
N GLN A 40 -3.70 2.44 -1.99
CA GLN A 40 -4.36 2.84 -3.24
C GLN A 40 -5.18 1.70 -3.82
N SER A 41 -6.28 2.06 -4.45
CA SER A 41 -7.08 1.20 -5.33
C SER A 41 -6.69 1.45 -6.79
N ALA A 42 -7.32 0.74 -7.72
CA ALA A 42 -7.22 1.05 -9.15
C ALA A 42 -7.70 2.48 -9.50
N ALA A 43 -8.53 3.10 -8.66
CA ALA A 43 -9.02 4.47 -8.86
C ALA A 43 -8.10 5.55 -8.25
N GLY A 44 -7.04 5.17 -7.54
CA GLY A 44 -6.10 6.08 -6.87
C GLY A 44 -6.01 5.85 -5.36
N VAL A 45 -5.36 6.80 -4.66
CA VAL A 45 -5.13 6.75 -3.21
C VAL A 45 -6.46 6.79 -2.47
N VAL A 46 -6.67 5.84 -1.55
CA VAL A 46 -7.91 5.70 -0.77
C VAL A 46 -7.70 5.88 0.74
N ARG A 47 -6.47 5.66 1.23
CA ARG A 47 -6.13 5.84 2.64
C ARG A 47 -4.65 6.15 2.81
N ILE A 48 -4.32 7.07 3.69
CA ILE A 48 -2.96 7.27 4.20
C ILE A 48 -3.03 7.06 5.71
N GLY A 49 -2.34 6.06 6.23
CA GLY A 49 -2.18 5.80 7.66
C GLY A 49 -0.94 6.49 8.20
N PHE A 50 -1.02 7.03 9.41
CA PHE A 50 0.08 7.65 10.13
C PHE A 50 0.79 6.67 11.08
N GLU A 51 1.97 7.05 11.58
CA GLU A 51 2.81 6.22 12.45
C GLU A 51 2.08 5.70 13.70
N GLU A 52 1.17 6.51 14.27
CA GLU A 52 0.38 6.12 15.44
C GLU A 52 -0.74 5.12 15.13
N GLU A 53 -1.03 4.88 13.86
CA GLU A 53 -2.09 3.97 13.41
C GLU A 53 -1.50 2.58 13.10
N PRO A 54 -1.86 1.53 13.87
CA PRO A 54 -1.43 0.18 13.56
C PRO A 54 -1.84 -0.23 12.15
N LEU A 55 -0.94 -0.91 11.43
CA LEU A 55 -1.17 -1.32 10.05
C LEU A 55 -2.46 -2.13 9.91
N GLU A 56 -2.74 -3.03 10.85
CA GLU A 56 -3.95 -3.84 10.89
C GLU A 56 -5.23 -3.00 10.93
N HIS A 57 -5.23 -1.84 11.58
CA HIS A 57 -6.39 -0.94 11.59
C HIS A 57 -6.53 -0.21 10.25
N VAL A 58 -5.41 0.26 9.69
CA VAL A 58 -5.40 0.92 8.37
C VAL A 58 -5.94 -0.05 7.32
N LEU A 59 -5.37 -1.25 7.23
CA LEU A 59 -5.79 -2.26 6.26
C LEU A 59 -7.18 -2.81 6.57
N GLY A 60 -7.55 -2.96 7.84
CA GLY A 60 -8.89 -3.38 8.25
C GLY A 60 -9.97 -2.43 7.74
N SER A 61 -9.77 -1.12 7.90
CA SER A 61 -10.72 -0.11 7.40
C SER A 61 -10.87 -0.14 5.88
N VAL A 62 -9.77 -0.39 5.15
CA VAL A 62 -9.81 -0.54 3.69
C VAL A 62 -10.50 -1.84 3.31
N ALA A 63 -10.27 -2.92 4.04
CA ALA A 63 -10.87 -4.23 3.77
C ALA A 63 -12.39 -4.20 3.96
N GLU A 64 -12.88 -3.48 4.97
CA GLU A 64 -14.31 -3.25 5.18
C GLU A 64 -14.95 -2.46 4.03
N ALA A 65 -14.24 -1.47 3.48
CA ALA A 65 -14.77 -0.57 2.46
C ALA A 65 -14.67 -1.13 1.02
N LEU A 66 -13.55 -1.77 0.68
CA LEU A 66 -13.23 -2.17 -0.70
C LEU A 66 -13.15 -3.68 -0.90
N GLY A 67 -12.83 -4.43 0.16
CA GLY A 67 -12.65 -5.87 0.11
C GLY A 67 -11.28 -6.32 0.65
N PRO A 68 -11.17 -7.59 1.07
CA PRO A 68 -10.04 -8.08 1.85
C PRO A 68 -8.77 -8.37 1.03
N ARG A 69 -8.79 -8.27 -0.30
CA ARG A 69 -7.67 -8.65 -1.17
C ARG A 69 -6.69 -7.49 -1.29
N ILE A 70 -6.00 -7.21 -0.19
CA ILE A 70 -5.03 -6.13 -0.07
C ILE A 70 -3.62 -6.70 -0.07
N VAL A 71 -2.76 -6.24 -0.98
CA VAL A 71 -1.38 -6.72 -1.10
C VAL A 71 -0.37 -5.60 -0.93
N GLU A 72 0.77 -5.93 -0.33
CA GLU A 72 1.90 -4.99 -0.30
C GLU A 72 2.51 -4.91 -1.71
N SER A 73 2.63 -3.71 -2.25
CA SER A 73 3.30 -3.47 -3.53
C SER A 73 4.01 -2.13 -3.54
N PRO A 74 5.33 -2.10 -3.25
CA PRO A 74 6.13 -0.89 -3.35
C PRO A 74 6.15 -0.32 -4.78
N VAL A 75 6.09 -1.19 -5.79
CA VAL A 75 6.13 -0.80 -7.20
C VAL A 75 4.87 -0.02 -7.58
N GLU A 76 3.69 -0.57 -7.30
CA GLU A 76 2.43 0.07 -7.68
C GLU A 76 2.19 1.37 -6.92
N THR A 77 2.63 1.44 -5.67
CA THR A 77 2.50 2.65 -4.83
C THR A 77 3.59 3.69 -5.08
N ALA A 78 4.61 3.41 -5.92
CA ALA A 78 5.78 4.27 -6.06
C ALA A 78 5.42 5.70 -6.47
N ALA A 79 4.61 5.86 -7.53
CA ALA A 79 4.22 7.18 -8.03
C ALA A 79 3.42 7.98 -6.99
N ALA A 80 2.48 7.34 -6.30
CA ALA A 80 1.69 8.00 -5.26
C ALA A 80 2.54 8.41 -4.05
N ARG A 81 3.49 7.57 -3.65
CA ARG A 81 4.44 7.87 -2.57
C ARG A 81 5.39 9.01 -2.94
N GLU A 82 5.86 9.08 -4.19
CA GLU A 82 6.70 10.18 -4.67
C GLU A 82 5.94 11.52 -4.62
N VAL A 83 4.70 11.56 -5.09
CA VAL A 83 3.85 12.76 -5.03
C VAL A 83 3.60 13.17 -3.57
N LEU A 84 3.28 12.21 -2.69
CA LEU A 84 3.07 12.49 -1.27
C LEU A 84 4.34 13.03 -0.61
N GLN A 85 5.49 12.42 -0.89
CA GLN A 85 6.77 12.88 -0.36
C GLN A 85 7.05 14.33 -0.79
N ALA A 86 6.91 14.64 -2.08
CA ALA A 86 7.11 16.00 -2.58
C ALA A 86 6.15 17.01 -1.92
N ALA A 87 4.91 16.61 -1.62
CA ALA A 87 3.93 17.45 -0.94
C ALA A 87 4.27 17.72 0.54
N LEU A 88 5.07 16.86 1.18
CA LEU A 88 5.51 17.00 2.57
C LEU A 88 6.82 17.81 2.71
N GLU A 89 7.55 17.98 1.60
CA GLU A 89 8.81 18.72 1.55
C GLU A 89 8.65 20.19 1.13
N GLY A 90 7.45 20.59 0.67
CA GLY A 90 7.11 21.96 0.25
C GLY A 90 6.56 22.83 1.37
#